data_AF-A0A7I4YE09-F1
#
_entry.id   AF-A0A7I4YE09-F1
#
_cell.length_a   1.000
_cell.length_b   1.000
_cell.length_c   1.000
_cell.angle_alpha   90.00
_cell.angle_beta   90.00
_cell.angle_gamma   90.00
#
_symmetry.space_group_name_H-M   'P 1'
#
loop_
_entity.id
_entity.type
_entity.pdbx_description
1 polymer ?
#
loop_
_entity_poly.entity_id
_entity_poly.type
_entity_poly.pdbx_seq_one_letter_code
_entity_poly.pdbx_strand_id
1 'polypeptide(L)'
;MPVLLTVLVYLITFATAQGAEKTLPPVALEALMEVSLNYNENLEWNEEMVKEALEVLRSRKSVSAHLELKGKEKFSKADSTPIGIRMIKLFKKLVDEKRKEIAGLREGAQFGCNGVIRERKQNTEQNTVVALCLYRN
;
A
#
# COMPACT_ATOMS: atom_id res chain seq x y z
N MET A 1 22.09 -32.72 -53.67
CA MET A 1 21.55 -32.74 -52.30
C MET A 1 22.26 -31.67 -51.48
N PRO A 2 21.63 -30.54 -51.13
CA PRO A 2 22.19 -29.66 -50.11
C PRO A 2 21.58 -29.98 -48.75
N VAL A 3 22.45 -30.38 -47.82
CA VAL A 3 22.19 -30.39 -46.38
C VAL A 3 22.30 -28.94 -45.93
N LEU A 4 21.21 -28.34 -45.43
CA LEU A 4 21.29 -27.06 -44.74
C LEU A 4 20.79 -27.18 -43.30
N LEU A 5 21.69 -26.75 -42.42
CA LEU A 5 21.66 -26.81 -40.97
C LEU A 5 20.40 -26.19 -40.35
N THR A 6 19.81 -26.94 -39.44
CA THR A 6 18.94 -26.46 -38.36
C THR A 6 19.73 -25.57 -37.40
N VAL A 7 19.34 -24.30 -37.27
CA VAL A 7 19.74 -23.46 -36.13
C VAL A 7 18.48 -22.97 -35.44
N LEU A 8 18.05 -23.73 -34.43
CA LEU A 8 16.97 -23.37 -33.53
C LEU A 8 17.57 -22.51 -32.41
N VAL A 9 17.53 -21.19 -32.57
CA VAL A 9 17.96 -20.25 -31.53
C VAL A 9 16.88 -20.22 -30.44
N TYR A 10 17.08 -21.00 -29.38
CA TYR A 10 16.29 -20.88 -28.16
C TYR A 10 16.74 -19.62 -27.40
N LEU A 11 16.09 -18.49 -27.67
CA LEU A 11 16.15 -17.32 -26.79
C LEU A 11 15.33 -17.65 -25.54
N ILE A 12 15.99 -18.21 -24.52
CA ILE A 12 15.43 -18.24 -23.17
C ILE A 12 15.48 -16.80 -22.65
N THR A 13 14.41 -16.05 -22.88
CA THR A 13 14.15 -14.83 -22.13
C THR A 13 13.89 -15.23 -20.69
N PHE A 14 14.91 -15.11 -19.84
CA PHE A 14 14.70 -15.06 -18.40
C PHE A 14 13.90 -13.79 -18.11
N ALA A 15 12.58 -13.90 -18.17
CA ALA A 15 11.70 -12.92 -17.58
C ALA A 15 12.05 -12.90 -16.09
N THR A 16 12.79 -11.88 -15.66
CA THR A 16 12.99 -11.59 -14.26
C THR A 16 11.62 -11.40 -13.65
N ALA A 17 11.11 -12.44 -13.00
CA ALA A 17 9.90 -12.33 -12.25
C ALA A 17 10.24 -11.32 -11.13
N GLN A 18 9.85 -10.06 -11.27
CA GLN A 18 9.83 -9.08 -10.17
C GLN A 18 8.64 -9.42 -9.28
N GLY A 19 8.79 -9.36 -7.95
CA GLY A 19 7.74 -9.78 -7.00
C GLY A 19 6.41 -9.14 -7.39
N ALA A 20 5.30 -9.88 -7.33
CA ALA A 20 4.00 -9.30 -7.64
C ALA A 20 3.66 -8.31 -6.52
N GLU A 21 3.88 -7.02 -6.77
CA GLU A 21 3.34 -5.97 -5.91
C GLU A 21 1.83 -5.96 -6.09
N LYS A 22 1.09 -6.16 -4.99
CA LYS A 22 -0.37 -6.09 -4.98
C LYS A 22 -0.82 -4.84 -4.24
N THR A 23 -1.81 -4.14 -4.78
CA THR A 23 -2.51 -3.06 -4.09
C THR A 23 -3.37 -3.64 -2.96
N LEU A 24 -3.86 -2.77 -2.09
CA LEU A 24 -4.72 -3.21 -0.99
C LEU A 24 -6.04 -3.76 -1.50
N PRO A 25 -6.60 -4.77 -0.82
CA PRO A 25 -7.98 -5.16 -1.07
C PRO A 25 -8.92 -4.00 -0.68
N PRO A 26 -10.03 -3.77 -1.42
CA PRO A 26 -10.96 -2.66 -1.19
C PRO A 26 -11.44 -2.55 0.27
N VAL A 27 -11.76 -3.68 0.90
CA VAL A 27 -12.19 -3.74 2.31
C VAL A 27 -11.16 -3.14 3.29
N ALA A 28 -9.86 -3.24 3.00
CA ALA A 28 -8.82 -2.63 3.84
C ALA A 28 -8.70 -1.12 3.59
N LEU A 29 -9.04 -0.66 2.39
CA LEU A 29 -9.07 0.76 2.02
C LEU A 29 -10.31 1.46 2.61
N GLU A 30 -11.46 0.80 2.59
CA GLU A 30 -12.69 1.31 3.21
C GLU A 30 -12.54 1.46 4.73
N ALA A 31 -11.97 0.43 5.39
CA ALA A 31 -11.71 0.51 6.82
C ALA A 31 -10.69 1.61 7.18
N LEU A 32 -9.74 1.90 6.29
CA LEU A 32 -8.79 3.00 6.41
C LEU A 32 -9.49 4.37 6.42
N MET A 33 -10.44 4.53 5.50
CA MET A 33 -11.30 5.71 5.39
C MET A 33 -12.16 5.85 6.65
N GLU A 34 -12.88 4.80 7.04
CA GLU A 34 -13.79 4.79 8.19
C GLU A 34 -13.07 5.15 9.50
N VAL A 35 -11.89 4.58 9.73
CA VAL A 35 -11.12 4.83 10.95
C VAL A 35 -10.64 6.28 11.03
N SER A 36 -10.29 6.91 9.90
CA SER A 36 -9.92 8.34 9.88
C SER A 36 -11.12 9.24 10.17
N LEU A 37 -12.26 8.93 9.54
CA LEU A 37 -13.51 9.67 9.73
C LEU A 37 -14.04 9.58 11.17
N ASN A 38 -13.77 8.49 11.88
CA ASN A 38 -14.12 8.35 13.29
C ASN A 38 -13.42 9.36 14.21
N TYR A 39 -12.29 9.94 13.79
CA TYR A 39 -11.58 10.97 14.57
C TYR A 39 -11.83 12.40 14.09
N ASN A 40 -12.24 12.58 12.84
CA ASN A 40 -12.65 13.85 12.29
C ASN A 40 -13.65 13.60 11.15
N GLU A 41 -14.93 13.84 11.44
CA GLU A 41 -16.03 13.61 10.49
C GLU A 41 -16.05 14.64 9.34
N ASN A 42 -15.30 15.73 9.46
CA ASN A 42 -15.23 16.81 8.47
C ASN A 42 -14.17 16.57 7.38
N LEU A 43 -13.53 15.40 7.39
CA LEU A 43 -12.53 15.04 6.38
C LEU A 43 -13.19 14.64 5.08
N GLU A 44 -12.63 15.11 3.97
CA GLU A 44 -13.08 14.76 2.62
C GLU A 44 -12.14 13.73 1.99
N TRP A 45 -12.69 12.59 1.57
CA TRP A 45 -11.92 11.59 0.84
C TRP A 45 -11.56 12.10 -0.56
N ASN A 46 -10.27 12.09 -0.90
CA ASN A 46 -9.74 12.57 -2.16
C ASN A 46 -9.03 11.45 -2.95
N GLU A 47 -9.66 11.02 -4.05
CA GLU A 47 -9.14 9.97 -4.94
C GLU A 47 -7.80 10.29 -5.61
N GLU A 48 -7.48 11.58 -5.81
CA GLU A 48 -6.16 11.98 -6.32
C GLU A 48 -5.08 11.75 -5.26
N MET A 49 -5.39 12.04 -3.99
CA MET A 49 -4.49 11.75 -2.87
C MET A 49 -4.30 10.26 -2.64
N VAL A 50 -5.31 9.41 -2.93
CA VAL A 50 -5.18 7.94 -2.92
C VAL A 50 -4.17 7.46 -3.96
N LYS A 51 -4.22 8.03 -5.18
CA LYS A 51 -3.25 7.73 -6.25
C LYS A 51 -1.85 8.23 -5.91
N GLU A 52 -1.76 9.43 -5.35
CA GLU A 52 -0.50 10.03 -4.91
C GLU A 52 0.16 9.22 -3.80
N ALA A 53 -0.61 8.78 -2.79
CA ALA A 53 -0.10 7.92 -1.73
C ALA A 53 0.52 6.62 -2.30
N LEU A 54 -0.11 6.03 -3.33
CA LEU A 54 0.45 4.87 -4.03
C LEU A 54 1.73 5.21 -4.80
N GLU A 55 1.79 6.35 -5.48
CA GLU A 55 2.99 6.80 -6.18
C GLU A 55 4.16 7.01 -5.21
N VAL A 56 3.92 7.65 -4.06
CA VAL A 56 4.93 7.86 -3.00
C VAL A 56 5.47 6.52 -2.49
N LEU A 57 4.59 5.56 -2.23
CA LEU A 57 4.98 4.23 -1.78
C LEU A 57 5.88 3.49 -2.78
N ARG A 58 5.65 3.68 -4.09
CA ARG A 58 6.40 3.05 -5.18
C ARG A 58 7.71 3.75 -5.48
N SER A 59 7.67 5.08 -5.62
CA SER A 59 8.79 5.91 -6.11
C SER A 59 9.74 6.38 -5.00
N ARG A 60 9.31 6.30 -3.73
CA ARG A 60 10.00 6.91 -2.58
C ARG A 60 10.21 8.43 -2.72
N LYS A 61 9.46 9.10 -3.60
CA LYS A 61 9.42 10.56 -3.66
C LYS A 61 8.85 11.10 -2.34
N SER A 62 9.36 12.25 -1.90
CA SER A 62 8.72 13.00 -0.82
C SER A 62 7.44 13.64 -1.33
N VAL A 63 6.45 13.79 -0.46
CA VAL A 63 5.21 14.49 -0.74
C VAL A 63 5.04 15.64 0.24
N SER A 64 4.51 16.76 -0.25
CA SER A 64 4.05 17.84 0.62
C SER A 64 2.66 17.47 1.14
N ALA A 65 2.57 17.15 2.42
CA ALA A 65 1.33 16.90 3.15
C ALA A 65 1.38 17.63 4.49
N HIS A 66 0.22 18.04 5.00
CA HIS A 66 0.13 18.63 6.34
C HIS A 66 0.41 17.56 7.42
N LEU A 67 -0.09 16.34 7.18
CA LEU A 67 0.18 15.16 7.99
C LEU A 67 0.40 13.94 7.08
N GLU A 68 1.44 13.17 7.38
CA GLU A 68 1.74 11.87 6.76
C GLU A 68 1.64 10.76 7.80
N LEU A 69 0.81 9.76 7.55
CA LEU A 69 0.75 8.53 8.36
C LEU A 69 1.34 7.38 7.58
N LYS A 70 2.50 6.90 8.00
CA LYS A 70 3.21 5.83 7.31
C LYS A 70 3.41 4.64 8.22
N GLY A 71 2.97 3.47 7.76
CA GLY A 71 3.15 2.21 8.47
C GLY A 71 3.84 1.16 7.63
N LYS A 72 4.56 0.27 8.31
CA LYS A 72 5.17 -0.91 7.70
C LYS A 72 5.09 -2.06 8.69
N GLU A 73 4.55 -3.18 8.24
CA GLU A 73 4.45 -4.39 9.05
C GLU A 73 4.78 -5.63 8.24
N LYS A 74 5.35 -6.65 8.90
CA LYS A 74 5.61 -7.95 8.31
C LYS A 74 4.58 -8.93 8.84
N PHE A 75 3.80 -9.53 7.95
CA PHE A 75 2.82 -10.54 8.29
C PHE A 75 3.32 -11.92 7.92
N SER A 76 3.27 -12.85 8.86
CA SER A 76 3.55 -14.26 8.57
C SER A 76 2.55 -14.81 7.57
N LYS A 77 3.04 -15.62 6.62
CA LYS A 77 2.22 -16.41 5.68
C LYS A 77 1.59 -17.62 6.37
N ALA A 78 2.16 -18.07 7.50
CA ALA A 78 1.61 -19.15 8.30
C ALA A 78 0.43 -18.69 9.17
N ASP A 79 0.27 -17.38 9.37
CA ASP A 79 -0.89 -16.83 10.06
C ASP A 79 -2.11 -16.88 9.13
N SER A 80 -3.12 -17.63 9.56
CA SER A 80 -4.37 -17.87 8.84
C SER A 80 -5.32 -16.68 8.82
N THR A 81 -5.05 -15.62 9.59
CA THR A 81 -5.83 -14.38 9.56
C THR A 81 -5.80 -13.79 8.14
N PRO A 82 -6.94 -13.39 7.55
CA PRO A 82 -6.93 -12.76 6.24
C PRO A 82 -6.04 -11.51 6.23
N ILE A 83 -5.23 -11.36 5.19
CA ILE A 83 -4.30 -10.22 5.08
C ILE A 83 -5.02 -8.88 5.24
N GLY A 84 -6.22 -8.73 4.66
CA GLY A 84 -7.05 -7.53 4.82
C GLY A 84 -7.35 -7.19 6.28
N ILE A 85 -7.66 -8.17 7.13
CA ILE A 85 -7.94 -7.93 8.56
C ILE A 85 -6.69 -7.47 9.31
N ARG A 86 -5.53 -8.07 9.03
CA ARG A 86 -4.26 -7.66 9.65
C ARG A 86 -3.86 -6.25 9.24
N MET A 87 -4.12 -5.92 8.00
CA MET A 87 -3.95 -4.58 7.48
C MET A 87 -4.83 -3.56 8.19
N ILE A 88 -6.12 -3.86 8.37
CA ILE A 88 -7.04 -3.02 9.15
C ILE A 88 -6.50 -2.77 10.56
N LYS A 89 -5.92 -3.79 11.22
CA LYS A 89 -5.30 -3.62 12.54
C LYS A 89 -4.08 -2.69 12.52
N LEU A 90 -3.18 -2.85 11.56
CA LEU A 90 -2.06 -1.93 11.35
C LEU A 90 -2.57 -0.49 11.18
N PHE A 91 -3.61 -0.30 10.39
CA PHE A 91 -4.17 1.01 10.11
C PHE A 91 -4.82 1.67 11.31
N LYS A 92 -5.66 0.94 12.05
CA LYS A 92 -6.22 1.41 13.32
C LYS A 92 -5.13 1.92 14.23
N LYS A 93 -4.06 1.14 14.40
CA LYS A 93 -2.91 1.57 15.20
C LYS A 93 -2.30 2.89 14.72
N LEU A 94 -2.04 3.04 13.42
CA LEU A 94 -1.42 4.26 12.87
C LEU A 94 -2.29 5.51 13.07
N VAL A 95 -3.60 5.38 12.84
CA VAL A 95 -4.55 6.48 13.02
C VAL A 95 -4.71 6.80 14.51
N ASP A 96 -4.83 5.79 15.38
CA ASP A 96 -4.97 5.94 16.83
C ASP A 96 -3.76 6.68 17.43
N GLU A 97 -2.54 6.34 16.99
CA GLU A 97 -1.29 7.02 17.39
C GLU A 97 -1.31 8.51 17.04
N LYS A 98 -2.10 8.90 16.05
CA LYS A 98 -2.15 10.24 15.46
C LYS A 98 -3.49 10.94 15.61
N ARG A 99 -4.38 10.37 16.43
CA ARG A 99 -5.75 10.84 16.65
C ARG A 99 -5.88 12.34 16.95
N LYS A 100 -4.97 12.91 17.75
CA LYS A 100 -5.01 14.33 18.14
C LYS A 100 -4.69 15.25 16.97
N GLU A 101 -3.76 14.82 16.11
CA GLU A 101 -3.34 15.57 14.92
C GLU A 101 -4.46 15.54 13.88
N ILE A 102 -5.12 14.38 13.71
CA ILE A 102 -6.25 14.20 12.80
C ILE A 102 -7.48 15.00 13.26
N ALA A 103 -7.81 14.94 14.55
CA ALA A 103 -8.90 15.72 15.13
C ALA A 103 -8.69 17.24 15.04
N GLY A 104 -7.44 17.69 14.90
CA GLY A 104 -7.09 19.10 14.75
C GLY A 104 -7.09 19.62 13.31
N LEU A 105 -7.36 18.77 12.31
CA LEU A 105 -7.45 19.18 10.90
C LEU A 105 -8.68 20.06 10.68
N ARG A 106 -8.57 21.03 9.76
CA ARG A 106 -9.66 21.98 9.48
C ARG A 106 -10.86 21.30 8.83
N GLU A 107 -12.02 21.94 8.94
CA GLU A 107 -13.20 21.54 8.18
C GLU A 107 -12.90 21.55 6.67
N GLY A 108 -13.31 20.49 5.97
CA GLY A 108 -13.02 20.30 4.54
C GLY A 108 -11.57 19.88 4.24
N ALA A 109 -10.75 19.56 5.27
CA ALA A 109 -9.44 18.98 5.03
C ALA A 109 -9.56 17.67 4.26
N GLN A 110 -8.73 17.51 3.24
CA GLN A 110 -8.76 16.37 2.34
C GLN A 110 -7.79 15.28 2.79
N PHE A 111 -8.15 14.03 2.54
CA PHE A 111 -7.28 12.90 2.82
C PHE A 111 -7.39 11.78 1.80
N GLY A 112 -6.32 11.00 1.67
CA GLY A 112 -6.31 9.80 0.84
C GLY A 112 -5.29 8.80 1.36
N CYS A 113 -5.68 7.53 1.38
CA CYS A 113 -4.84 6.43 1.89
C CYS A 113 -4.58 5.40 0.80
N ASN A 114 -3.42 4.74 0.83
CA ASN A 114 -3.15 3.57 0.02
C ASN A 114 -2.09 2.67 0.66
N GLY A 115 -1.85 1.49 0.07
CA GLY A 115 -0.82 0.58 0.51
C GLY A 115 -0.42 -0.45 -0.54
N VAL A 116 0.71 -1.09 -0.29
CA VAL A 116 1.31 -2.11 -1.14
C VAL A 116 1.69 -3.33 -0.32
N ILE A 117 1.37 -4.50 -0.86
CA ILE A 117 1.84 -5.79 -0.35
C ILE A 117 3.07 -6.17 -1.17
N ARG A 118 4.22 -6.23 -0.51
CA ARG A 118 5.48 -6.67 -1.08
C ARG A 118 5.72 -8.13 -0.70
N GLU A 119 5.42 -9.00 -1.65
CA GLU A 119 5.76 -10.41 -1.58
C GLU A 119 7.22 -10.59 -2.00
N ARG A 120 8.07 -11.11 -1.11
CA ARG A 120 9.43 -11.54 -1.51
C ARG A 120 9.34 -12.92 -2.16
N LYS A 121 10.04 -13.08 -3.29
CA LYS A 121 9.92 -14.25 -4.17
C LYS A 121 10.68 -15.49 -3.71
N GLN A 122 11.55 -15.39 -2.71
CA GLN A 122 12.35 -16.50 -2.21
C GLN A 122 12.29 -16.56 -0.68
N ASN A 123 11.79 -17.68 -0.15
CA ASN A 123 11.98 -18.18 1.22
C ASN A 123 11.74 -17.23 2.40
N THR A 124 10.97 -16.16 2.25
CA THR A 124 10.42 -15.49 3.42
C THR A 124 8.98 -15.93 3.60
N GLU A 125 8.72 -16.59 4.72
CA GLU A 125 7.39 -16.87 5.27
C GLU A 125 6.63 -15.59 5.64
N GLN A 126 6.99 -14.44 5.08
CA GLN A 126 6.48 -13.13 5.47
C GLN A 126 6.14 -12.29 4.23
N ASN A 127 4.98 -11.65 4.28
CA ASN A 127 4.60 -10.55 3.40
C ASN A 127 4.91 -9.23 4.11
N THR A 128 5.51 -8.27 3.42
CA THR A 128 5.66 -6.92 3.98
C THR A 128 4.55 -6.05 3.44
N VAL A 129 3.74 -5.48 4.33
CA VAL A 129 2.76 -4.45 4.00
C VAL A 129 3.38 -3.11 4.32
N VAL A 130 3.25 -2.18 3.38
CA VAL A 130 3.57 -0.77 3.59
C VAL A 130 2.35 0.04 3.23
N ALA A 131 2.03 1.03 4.04
CA ALA A 131 0.88 1.86 3.77
C ALA A 131 1.10 3.30 4.20
N LEU A 132 0.29 4.18 3.60
CA LEU A 132 0.46 5.62 3.66
C LEU A 132 -0.91 6.29 3.60
N CYS A 133 -1.17 7.21 4.53
CA CYS A 133 -2.24 8.19 4.42
C CYS A 133 -1.66 9.58 4.37
N LEU A 134 -2.24 10.41 3.51
CA LEU A 134 -1.89 11.81 3.34
C LEU A 134 -3.08 12.65 3.77
N TYR A 135 -2.82 13.73 4.50
CA TYR A 135 -3.84 14.72 4.88
C TYR A 135 -3.36 16.11 4.48
N ARG A 136 -4.27 16.91 3.93
CA ARG A 136 -4.03 18.30 3.56
C ARG A 136 -5.19 19.14 4.05
N ASN A 137 -4.84 20.24 4.72
CA ASN A 137 -5.80 21.30 4.97
C ASN A 137 -6.18 21.91 3.64
#